data_AF-A0A7K3YIY2-F1
#
_entry.id   AF-A0A7K3YIY2-F1
#
_cell.length_a   1.000
_cell.length_b   1.000
_cell.length_c   1.000
_cell.angle_alpha   90.00
_cell.angle_beta   90.00
_cell.angle_gamma   90.00
#
_symmetry.space_group_name_H-M   'P 1'
#
loop_
_entity.id
_entity.type
_entity.pdbx_description
1 polymer ?
#
loop_
_entity_poly.entity_id
_entity_poly.type
_entity_poly.pdbx_seq_one_letter_code
_entity_poly.pdbx_strand_id
1 'polypeptide(L)'
;MNLRLTDDEIDALLKEAKLLPGDFSRRFRPKGKGGHKEYEINIVGASQSRFRLIFRQSIFNSLDFSVILGYIIPNTNQVFRLRRYNGKSHEHTNKLEQEKFYDFHIHTATERYQTAGWSEDGYAVPTDRYSDHHGALEIMLNDCGFKSSTVVAKDLIDWGI
;
A
#
# COMPACT_ATOMS: atom_id res chain seq x y z
N MET A 1 -15.00 -16.09 -8.74
CA MET A 1 -14.10 -15.82 -9.88
C MET A 1 -12.95 -15.01 -9.31
N ASN A 2 -11.73 -15.53 -9.29
CA ASN A 2 -10.58 -14.77 -8.78
C ASN A 2 -10.08 -13.91 -9.94
N LEU A 3 -10.13 -12.58 -9.78
CA LEU A 3 -9.52 -11.67 -10.75
C LEU A 3 -8.03 -12.02 -10.84
N ARG A 4 -7.53 -12.13 -12.07
CA ARG A 4 -6.10 -12.19 -12.36
C ARG A 4 -5.75 -11.02 -13.25
N LEU A 5 -4.70 -10.31 -12.88
CA LEU A 5 -4.17 -9.19 -13.65
C LEU A 5 -2.79 -9.55 -14.20
N THR A 6 -2.52 -9.16 -15.44
CA THR A 6 -1.17 -9.23 -16.01
C THR A 6 -0.25 -8.20 -15.36
N ASP A 7 1.06 -8.39 -15.51
CA ASP A 7 2.02 -7.39 -15.00
C ASP A 7 1.80 -6.01 -15.66
N ASP A 8 1.40 -5.97 -16.93
CA ASP A 8 1.06 -4.72 -17.64
C ASP A 8 -0.20 -4.05 -17.08
N GLU A 9 -1.24 -4.81 -16.73
CA GLU A 9 -2.46 -4.27 -16.11
C GLU A 9 -2.17 -3.75 -14.69
N ILE A 10 -1.35 -4.46 -13.93
CA ILE A 10 -0.89 -4.04 -12.60
C ILE A 10 -0.11 -2.73 -12.70
N ASP A 11 0.85 -2.67 -13.62
CA ASP A 11 1.67 -1.47 -13.85
C ASP A 11 0.81 -0.29 -14.31
N ALA A 12 -0.16 -0.50 -15.21
CA ALA A 12 -1.10 0.53 -15.62
C ALA A 12 -1.93 1.07 -14.45
N LEU A 13 -2.43 0.20 -13.55
CA LEU A 13 -3.18 0.61 -12.36
C LEU A 13 -2.30 1.35 -11.34
N LEU A 14 -1.04 0.93 -11.17
CA LEU A 14 -0.07 1.62 -10.31
C LEU A 14 0.22 3.03 -10.85
N LYS A 15 0.43 3.16 -12.16
CA LYS A 15 0.74 4.44 -12.83
C LYS A 15 -0.48 5.34 -13.06
N GLU A 16 -1.70 4.80 -12.99
CA GLU A 16 -2.91 5.59 -13.15
C GLU A 16 -2.89 6.80 -12.21
N ALA A 17 -3.13 7.98 -12.76
CA ALA A 17 -3.10 9.22 -11.99
C ALA A 17 -4.21 9.21 -10.92
N LYS A 18 -3.82 9.43 -9.67
CA LYS A 18 -4.72 9.50 -8.51
C LYS A 18 -4.61 10.88 -7.87
N LEU A 19 -5.73 11.42 -7.42
CA LEU A 19 -5.76 12.68 -6.66
C LEU A 19 -6.05 12.36 -5.20
N LEU A 20 -5.18 12.85 -4.31
CA LEU A 20 -5.52 12.88 -2.90
C LEU A 20 -6.57 13.96 -2.63
N PRO A 21 -7.57 13.66 -1.77
CA PRO A 21 -8.47 14.70 -1.25
C PRO A 21 -7.66 15.85 -0.64
N GLY A 22 -8.07 17.10 -0.88
CA GLY A 22 -7.35 18.27 -0.36
C GLY A 22 -7.28 18.35 1.17
N ASP A 23 -8.12 17.60 1.88
CA ASP A 23 -8.15 17.45 3.32
C ASP A 23 -7.61 16.09 3.80
N PHE A 24 -6.82 15.40 2.97
CA PHE A 24 -6.29 14.07 3.26
C PHE A 24 -5.54 13.99 4.59
N SER A 25 -4.67 14.98 4.87
CA SER A 25 -3.93 15.11 6.15
C SER A 25 -4.88 15.10 7.34
N ARG A 26 -5.97 15.87 7.28
CA ARG A 26 -6.98 15.97 8.35
C ARG A 26 -7.84 14.71 8.47
N ARG A 27 -8.01 13.97 7.37
CA ARG A 27 -8.78 12.73 7.31
C ARG A 27 -7.99 11.53 7.82
N PHE A 28 -6.66 11.55 7.75
CA PHE A 28 -5.81 10.47 8.25
C PHE A 28 -5.90 10.39 9.78
N ARG A 29 -6.89 9.64 10.27
CA ARG A 29 -7.16 9.46 11.69
C ARG A 29 -7.28 7.97 12.00
N PRO A 30 -6.15 7.28 12.20
CA PRO A 30 -6.17 5.87 12.54
C PRO A 30 -6.94 5.62 13.83
N LYS A 31 -7.85 4.64 13.79
CA LYS A 31 -8.68 4.25 14.93
C LYS A 31 -8.16 2.96 15.54
N GLY A 32 -8.20 2.87 16.87
CA GLY A 32 -7.86 1.64 17.58
C GLY A 32 -8.87 0.52 17.30
N LYS A 33 -8.39 -0.64 16.90
CA LYS A 33 -9.17 -1.85 16.62
C LYS A 33 -8.30 -3.09 16.81
N GLY A 34 -8.67 -3.94 17.77
CA GLY A 34 -8.04 -5.26 17.97
C GLY A 34 -6.52 -5.25 18.15
N GLY A 35 -5.95 -4.28 18.89
CA GLY A 35 -4.50 -4.16 19.06
C GLY A 35 -3.77 -3.44 17.92
N HIS A 36 -4.51 -2.90 16.96
CA HIS A 36 -3.96 -2.12 15.85
C HIS A 36 -4.60 -0.74 15.76
N LYS A 37 -3.89 0.20 15.15
CA LYS A 37 -4.44 1.43 14.58
C LYS A 37 -4.71 1.19 13.11
N GLU A 38 -5.94 1.40 12.65
CA GLU A 38 -6.34 1.20 11.26
C GLU A 38 -6.93 2.48 10.67
N TYR A 39 -6.64 2.74 9.40
CA TYR A 39 -7.26 3.80 8.60
C TYR A 39 -7.45 3.30 7.16
N GLU A 40 -8.59 3.64 6.55
CA GLU A 40 -8.83 3.36 5.14
C GLU A 40 -9.52 4.54 4.46
N ILE A 41 -9.19 4.76 3.18
CA ILE A 41 -9.87 5.73 2.33
C ILE A 41 -9.97 5.23 0.90
N ASN A 42 -11.14 5.43 0.29
CA ASN A 42 -11.36 5.16 -1.11
C ASN A 42 -10.91 6.36 -1.96
N ILE A 43 -10.23 6.07 -3.07
CA ILE A 43 -9.73 7.05 -4.03
C ILE A 43 -10.22 6.62 -5.42
N VAL A 44 -10.59 7.59 -6.26
CA VAL A 44 -10.93 7.34 -7.66
C VAL A 44 -9.76 7.84 -8.51
N GLY A 45 -9.27 6.99 -9.41
CA GLY A 45 -8.24 7.37 -10.36
C GLY A 45 -8.81 8.04 -11.61
N ALA A 46 -7.93 8.59 -12.43
CA ALA A 46 -8.29 9.33 -13.64
C ALA A 46 -9.05 8.46 -14.67
N SER A 47 -8.83 7.15 -14.69
CA SER A 47 -9.51 6.19 -15.56
C SER A 47 -10.78 5.61 -14.93
N GLN A 48 -11.29 6.21 -13.85
CA GLN A 48 -12.43 5.74 -13.05
C GLN A 48 -12.18 4.42 -12.31
N SER A 49 -10.94 3.92 -12.27
CA SER A 49 -10.56 2.83 -11.39
C SER A 49 -10.75 3.26 -9.94
N ARG A 50 -11.26 2.33 -9.12
CA ARG A 50 -11.47 2.57 -7.70
C ARG A 50 -10.34 1.95 -6.92
N PHE A 51 -9.72 2.73 -6.05
CA PHE A 51 -8.62 2.31 -5.21
C PHE A 51 -9.00 2.43 -3.74
N ARG A 52 -8.30 1.67 -2.90
CA ARG A 52 -8.32 1.83 -1.45
C ARG A 52 -6.90 1.97 -0.94
N LEU A 53 -6.64 3.06 -0.23
CA LEU A 53 -5.48 3.19 0.61
C LEU A 53 -5.82 2.63 1.99
N ILE A 54 -5.01 1.72 2.50
CA ILE A 54 -5.19 1.07 3.80
C ILE A 54 -3.92 1.26 4.61
N PHE A 55 -4.08 1.72 5.84
CA PHE A 55 -3.02 1.81 6.83
C PHE A 55 -3.37 0.92 8.02
N ARG A 56 -2.38 0.15 8.49
CA ARG A 56 -2.45 -0.62 9.73
C ARG A 56 -1.12 -0.49 10.45
N GLN A 57 -1.15 -0.28 11.76
CA GLN A 57 0.02 -0.38 12.62
C GLN A 57 -0.34 -1.05 13.95
N SER A 58 0.51 -1.94 14.46
CA SER A 58 0.40 -2.49 15.81
C SER A 58 0.58 -1.41 16.88
N ILE A 59 -0.25 -1.46 17.92
CA ILE A 59 -0.05 -0.59 19.10
C ILE A 59 1.10 -1.07 19.98
N PHE A 60 1.56 -2.31 19.80
CA PHE A 60 2.60 -2.94 20.62
C PHE A 60 3.98 -2.90 19.96
N ASN A 61 4.03 -2.87 18.63
CA ASN A 61 5.27 -2.80 17.87
C ASN A 61 5.14 -1.77 16.75
N SER A 62 5.80 -0.63 16.88
CA SER A 62 5.75 0.44 15.89
C SER A 62 6.34 0.03 14.54
N LEU A 63 7.20 -1.00 14.49
CA LEU A 63 7.75 -1.59 13.27
C LEU A 63 6.80 -2.61 12.61
N ASP A 64 5.72 -3.01 13.27
CA ASP A 64 4.66 -3.81 12.66
C ASP A 64 3.60 -2.88 12.06
N PHE A 65 3.86 -2.45 10.83
CA PHE A 65 2.92 -1.66 10.04
C PHE A 65 2.86 -2.13 8.59
N SER A 66 1.78 -1.74 7.93
CA SER A 66 1.60 -1.88 6.49
C SER A 66 0.87 -0.66 5.93
N VAL A 67 1.39 -0.08 4.85
CA VAL A 67 0.67 0.86 3.98
C VAL A 67 0.34 0.11 2.70
N ILE A 68 -0.93 0.02 2.32
CA ILE A 68 -1.39 -0.80 1.18
C ILE A 68 -2.18 0.07 0.20
N LEU A 69 -1.82 -0.02 -1.08
CA LEU A 69 -2.66 0.43 -2.19
C LEU A 69 -3.33 -0.79 -2.81
N GLY A 70 -4.65 -0.82 -2.76
CA GLY A 70 -5.46 -1.85 -3.39
C GLY A 70 -6.34 -1.30 -4.51
N TYR A 71 -6.62 -2.13 -5.50
CA TYR A 71 -7.63 -1.92 -6.53
C TYR A 71 -8.94 -2.59 -6.09
N ILE A 72 -10.04 -1.86 -6.14
CA ILE A 72 -11.37 -2.39 -5.80
C ILE A 72 -11.96 -3.00 -7.07
N ILE A 73 -12.08 -4.33 -7.07
CA ILE A 73 -12.55 -5.10 -8.24
C ILE A 73 -13.94 -4.58 -8.66
N PRO A 74 -14.15 -4.26 -9.95
CA PRO A 74 -15.41 -3.70 -10.44
C PRO A 74 -16.63 -4.52 -10.02
N ASN A 75 -17.71 -3.84 -9.66
CA ASN A 75 -18.96 -4.45 -9.20
C ASN A 75 -18.84 -5.31 -7.93
N THR A 76 -17.74 -5.19 -7.18
CA THR A 76 -17.56 -5.85 -5.88
C THR A 76 -17.01 -4.88 -4.84
N ASN A 77 -16.85 -5.39 -3.61
CA ASN A 77 -16.10 -4.75 -2.52
C ASN A 77 -14.76 -5.47 -2.26
N GLN A 78 -14.36 -6.40 -3.11
CA GLN A 78 -13.08 -7.11 -2.97
C GLN A 78 -11.93 -6.18 -3.36
N VAL A 79 -10.84 -6.27 -2.60
CA VAL A 79 -9.63 -5.48 -2.81
C VAL A 79 -8.52 -6.41 -3.31
N PHE A 80 -8.02 -6.13 -4.50
CA PHE A 80 -6.81 -6.71 -5.07
C PHE A 80 -5.62 -5.85 -4.65
N ARG A 81 -4.65 -6.39 -3.90
CA ARG A 81 -3.53 -5.59 -3.38
C ARG A 81 -2.51 -5.36 -4.48
N LEU A 82 -2.34 -4.11 -4.91
CA LEU A 82 -1.36 -3.75 -5.95
C LEU A 82 0.05 -3.60 -5.37
N ARG A 83 0.15 -2.91 -4.22
CA ARG A 83 1.42 -2.63 -3.56
C ARG A 83 1.26 -2.51 -2.05
N ARG A 84 2.22 -3.01 -1.30
CA ARG A 84 2.24 -2.96 0.17
C ARG A 84 3.64 -2.62 0.68
N TYR A 85 3.73 -1.61 1.53
CA TYR A 85 4.96 -1.13 2.15
C TYR A 85 4.93 -1.55 3.61
N ASN A 86 5.80 -2.48 3.98
CA ASN A 86 5.82 -3.08 5.30
C ASN A 86 6.97 -2.57 6.16
N GLY A 87 6.71 -2.52 7.46
CA GLY A 87 7.72 -2.34 8.48
C GLY A 87 8.57 -3.59 8.72
N LYS A 88 9.66 -3.41 9.46
CA LYS A 88 10.61 -4.46 9.84
C LYS A 88 10.15 -5.21 11.08
N SER A 89 9.09 -6.03 10.95
CA SER A 89 8.53 -6.78 12.09
C SER A 89 8.62 -8.30 11.99
N HIS A 90 8.90 -8.85 10.81
CA HIS A 90 8.89 -10.29 10.56
C HIS A 90 9.82 -10.68 9.41
N GLU A 91 10.19 -11.97 9.36
CA GLU A 91 10.84 -12.57 8.20
C GLU A 91 9.83 -12.72 7.07
N HIS A 92 10.22 -12.34 5.86
CA HIS A 92 9.47 -12.62 4.63
C HIS A 92 10.19 -13.67 3.80
N THR A 93 9.42 -14.47 3.06
CA THR A 93 9.95 -15.44 2.09
C THR A 93 9.26 -15.26 0.75
N ASN A 94 10.03 -14.91 -0.28
CA ASN A 94 9.57 -14.98 -1.66
C ASN A 94 9.48 -16.45 -2.08
N LYS A 95 8.27 -17.01 -2.06
CA LYS A 95 8.05 -18.46 -2.26
C LYS A 95 8.49 -18.98 -3.62
N LEU A 96 8.41 -18.18 -4.67
CA LEU A 96 8.87 -18.61 -6.00
C LEU A 96 10.40 -18.51 -6.13
N GLU A 97 11.01 -17.49 -5.50
CA GLU A 97 12.46 -17.24 -5.56
C GLU A 97 13.24 -18.07 -4.53
N GLN A 98 12.56 -18.60 -3.51
CA GLN A 98 13.17 -19.20 -2.32
C GLN A 98 14.12 -18.26 -1.57
N GLU A 99 13.89 -16.95 -1.69
CA GLU A 99 14.66 -15.92 -1.00
C GLU A 99 13.99 -15.52 0.32
N LYS A 100 14.82 -15.29 1.35
CA LYS A 100 14.38 -14.91 2.68
C LYS A 100 15.10 -13.68 3.18
N PHE A 101 14.39 -12.83 3.91
CA PHE A 101 14.97 -11.63 4.52
C PHE A 101 14.15 -11.12 5.71
N TYR A 102 14.81 -10.37 6.59
CA TYR A 102 14.21 -9.66 7.72
C TYR A 102 14.56 -8.17 7.60
N ASP A 103 13.74 -7.40 6.91
CA ASP A 103 13.94 -5.96 6.75
C ASP A 103 12.65 -5.21 6.46
N PHE A 104 12.71 -3.87 6.37
CA PHE A 104 11.69 -3.11 5.66
C PHE A 104 11.60 -3.58 4.22
N HIS A 105 10.38 -3.73 3.69
CA HIS A 105 10.21 -4.33 2.37
C HIS A 105 8.92 -3.91 1.69
N ILE A 106 8.96 -3.88 0.36
CA ILE A 106 7.85 -3.49 -0.50
C ILE A 106 7.38 -4.71 -1.26
N HIS A 107 6.13 -5.09 -1.05
CA HIS A 107 5.44 -6.08 -1.86
C HIS A 107 4.83 -5.43 -3.09
N THR A 108 4.91 -6.12 -4.23
CA THR A 108 4.25 -5.72 -5.48
C THR A 108 3.44 -6.89 -6.01
N ALA A 109 2.24 -6.62 -6.50
CA ALA A 109 1.45 -7.62 -7.19
C ALA A 109 2.21 -8.14 -8.41
N THR A 110 2.16 -9.45 -8.67
CA THR A 110 2.76 -10.02 -9.89
C THR A 110 1.86 -11.08 -10.53
N GLU A 111 1.86 -11.13 -11.86
CA GLU A 111 1.15 -12.15 -12.65
C GLU A 111 1.63 -13.56 -12.30
N ARG A 112 2.95 -13.73 -12.12
CA ARG A 112 3.57 -15.03 -11.83
C ARG A 112 3.14 -15.62 -10.48
N TYR A 113 2.98 -14.79 -9.44
CA TYR A 113 2.47 -15.26 -8.14
C TYR A 113 1.00 -15.66 -8.20
N GLN A 114 0.17 -14.89 -8.90
CA GLN A 114 -1.25 -15.22 -9.12
C GLN A 114 -1.42 -16.53 -9.90
N THR A 115 -0.60 -16.72 -10.95
CA THR A 115 -0.61 -17.93 -11.79
C THR A 115 -0.21 -19.16 -11.01
N ALA A 116 0.79 -19.04 -10.12
CA ALA A 116 1.23 -20.10 -9.22
C ALA A 116 0.28 -20.35 -8.02
N GLY A 117 -0.82 -19.60 -7.90
CA GLY A 117 -1.82 -19.77 -6.83
C GLY A 117 -1.44 -19.15 -5.48
N TRP A 118 -0.41 -18.31 -5.44
CA TRP A 118 -0.04 -17.53 -4.27
C TRP A 118 -0.83 -16.22 -4.18
N SER A 119 -0.71 -15.50 -3.05
CA SER A 119 -1.23 -14.14 -2.88
C SER A 119 -0.67 -13.24 -3.99
N GLU A 120 -1.51 -12.34 -4.53
CA GLU A 120 -1.11 -11.43 -5.61
C GLU A 120 0.13 -10.62 -5.23
N ASP A 121 0.17 -10.12 -3.99
CA ASP A 121 1.24 -9.35 -3.38
C ASP A 121 2.22 -10.21 -2.58
N GLY A 122 2.46 -11.47 -2.99
CA GLY A 122 3.37 -12.37 -2.29
C GLY A 122 4.85 -12.13 -2.56
N TYR A 123 5.19 -11.38 -3.62
CA TYR A 123 6.55 -11.01 -3.95
C TYR A 123 6.94 -9.68 -3.30
N ALA A 124 8.09 -9.63 -2.63
CA ALA A 124 8.62 -8.41 -2.03
C ALA A 124 10.13 -8.25 -2.19
N VAL A 125 10.57 -6.99 -2.10
CA VAL A 125 11.97 -6.60 -2.15
C VAL A 125 12.32 -5.79 -0.89
N PRO A 126 13.44 -6.09 -0.20
CA PRO A 126 13.95 -5.25 0.88
C PRO A 126 14.20 -3.81 0.43
N THR A 127 14.10 -2.85 1.34
CA THR A 127 14.29 -1.43 1.02
C THR A 127 14.89 -0.66 2.18
N ASP A 128 15.65 0.38 1.87
CA ASP A 128 16.18 1.40 2.78
C ASP A 128 15.49 2.76 2.62
N ARG A 129 14.56 2.88 1.65
CA ARG A 129 13.84 4.12 1.30
C ARG A 129 12.93 4.69 2.40
N TYR A 130 12.66 3.94 3.47
CA TYR A 130 11.90 4.39 4.63
C TYR A 130 12.27 3.55 5.86
N SER A 131 12.08 4.12 7.04
CA SER A 131 12.31 3.46 8.34
C SER A 131 11.08 3.48 9.26
N ASP A 132 9.99 4.11 8.82
CA ASP A 132 8.74 4.21 9.55
C ASP A 132 7.54 4.29 8.57
N HIS A 133 6.35 4.35 9.14
CA HIS A 133 5.12 4.36 8.38
C HIS A 133 4.81 5.69 7.66
N HIS A 134 5.34 6.82 8.14
CA HIS A 134 5.17 8.11 7.46
C HIS A 134 5.98 8.11 6.16
N GLY A 135 7.26 7.72 6.25
CA GLY A 135 8.12 7.55 5.08
C GLY A 135 7.56 6.49 4.11
N ALA A 136 7.03 5.38 4.63
CA ALA A 136 6.39 4.37 3.78
C ALA A 136 5.19 4.92 3.00
N LEU A 137 4.36 5.77 3.63
CA LEU A 137 3.24 6.42 2.95
C LEU A 137 3.73 7.43 1.91
N GLU A 138 4.70 8.27 2.24
CA GLU A 138 5.27 9.24 1.29
C GLU A 138 5.84 8.53 0.04
N ILE A 139 6.64 7.48 0.25
CA ILE A 139 7.19 6.68 -0.83
C ILE A 139 6.07 6.01 -1.65
N MET A 140 5.03 5.48 -1.01
CA MET A 140 3.88 4.91 -1.75
C MET A 140 3.23 5.94 -2.65
N LEU A 141 2.96 7.15 -2.14
CA LEU A 141 2.29 8.19 -2.92
C LEU A 141 3.11 8.54 -4.17
N ASN A 142 4.43 8.68 -4.00
CA ASN A 142 5.35 8.95 -5.10
C ASN A 142 5.45 7.79 -6.10
N ASP A 143 5.47 6.54 -5.64
CA ASP A 143 5.57 5.36 -6.50
C ASP A 143 4.27 5.04 -7.26
N CYS A 144 3.10 5.41 -6.72
CA CYS A 144 1.81 4.86 -7.16
C CYS A 144 0.90 5.87 -7.91
N GLY A 145 1.49 6.81 -8.65
CA GLY A 145 0.76 7.70 -9.54
C GLY A 145 -0.10 8.75 -8.81
N PHE A 146 0.13 8.98 -7.52
CA PHE A 146 -0.54 10.08 -6.83
C PHE A 146 0.08 11.41 -7.26
N LYS A 147 -0.76 12.30 -7.79
CA LYS A 147 -0.37 13.69 -8.00
C LYS A 147 -0.53 14.40 -6.67
N SER A 148 0.50 15.14 -6.25
CA SER A 148 0.35 16.12 -5.18
C SER A 148 -0.71 17.13 -5.62
N SER A 149 -1.95 16.97 -5.15
CA SER A 149 -2.80 18.15 -4.97
C SER A 149 -2.05 19.06 -4.01
N THR A 150 -2.13 20.36 -4.20
CA THR A 150 -1.37 21.41 -3.49
C THR A 150 -1.56 21.37 -1.97
N VAL A 151 -1.01 20.34 -1.35
CA VAL A 151 -0.89 20.03 0.08
C VAL A 151 0.58 19.63 0.20
N VAL A 152 1.41 20.62 -0.05
CA VAL A 152 2.87 20.56 -0.02
C VAL A 152 3.27 20.45 1.44
N ALA A 153 4.22 19.57 1.75
CA ALA A 153 5.18 19.48 2.87
C ALA A 153 4.86 20.14 4.24
N LYS A 154 4.28 21.33 4.28
CA LYS A 154 3.76 22.01 5.48
C LYS A 154 2.72 21.19 6.24
N ASP A 155 1.86 20.46 5.52
CA ASP A 155 0.85 19.59 6.13
C ASP A 155 1.40 18.25 6.64
N LEU A 156 2.65 17.88 6.28
CA LEU A 156 3.35 16.70 6.80
C LEU A 156 4.00 16.97 8.16
N ILE A 157 4.25 18.24 8.50
CA ILE A 157 4.83 18.66 9.78
C ILE A 157 3.78 18.62 10.91
N ASP A 158 2.50 18.77 10.59
CA ASP A 158 1.38 18.78 11.55
C ASP A 158 0.83 17.38 11.89
N TRP A 159 1.59 16.30 11.62
CA TRP A 159 1.21 14.92 11.93
C TRP A 159 1.43 14.57 13.40
N GLY A 160 0.88 15.42 14.28
CA GLY A 160 0.99 15.38 15.73
C GLY A 160 1.08 13.97 16.32
N ILE A 161 2.32 13.55 16.52
CA ILE A 161 2.78 12.65 17.57
C ILE A 161 3.69 13.49 18.45
#